data_AF-A0A6P5KEJ4-F1
#
_entry.id   AF-A0A6P5KEJ4-F1
#
_cell.length_a   1.000
_cell.length_b   1.000
_cell.length_c   1.000
_cell.angle_alpha   90.00
_cell.angle_beta   90.00
_cell.angle_gamma   90.00
#
_symmetry.space_group_name_H-M   'P 1'
#
loop_
_entity.id
_entity.type
_entity.pdbx_description
1 polymer ?
#
loop_
_entity_poly.entity_id
_entity_poly.type
_entity_poly.pdbx_seq_one_letter_code
_entity_poly.pdbx_strand_id
1 'polypeptide(L)'
;MAHQPDDHVVWLANDTTDEPQNGEDKINPFSNITIRRGFIRKVFFILTFQLMITLGVICLFIFCIPLKTWVLLNPWFTYALFPVLLVLIITLSCCEDARHKVPENFFFLFIFTLAEGLLLGAVSVFYQAEEVMWAIGGTALVTWGLTLFALQTKIDFTSFSGITWALFVMLLLYGTLYIFMPFYWLRLIYAALGTLLFSVGLC
;
A
#
# COMPACT_ATOMS: atom_id res chain seq x y z
N MET A 1 -42.00 -63.31 -30.69
CA MET A 1 -42.70 -62.13 -30.13
C MET A 1 -41.86 -61.66 -28.96
N ALA A 2 -41.13 -60.57 -29.15
CA ALA A 2 -40.25 -59.98 -28.14
C ALA A 2 -41.11 -59.30 -27.06
N HIS A 3 -41.01 -59.77 -25.82
CA HIS A 3 -41.52 -59.07 -24.65
C HIS A 3 -40.45 -58.07 -24.21
N GLN A 4 -40.82 -56.79 -24.19
CA GLN A 4 -40.00 -55.65 -23.75
C GLN A 4 -39.65 -55.80 -22.25
N PRO A 5 -38.37 -55.75 -21.84
CA PRO A 5 -38.00 -55.66 -20.43
C PRO A 5 -38.14 -54.20 -19.94
N ASP A 6 -38.53 -54.08 -18.68
CA ASP A 6 -39.02 -52.87 -18.01
C ASP A 6 -37.98 -51.72 -17.99
N ASP A 7 -38.30 -50.68 -18.73
CA ASP A 7 -37.58 -49.42 -18.88
C ASP A 7 -37.42 -48.64 -17.55
N HIS A 8 -38.23 -48.93 -16.55
CA HIS A 8 -38.21 -48.27 -15.24
C HIS A 8 -37.01 -48.68 -14.35
N VAL A 9 -36.46 -49.89 -14.54
CA VAL A 9 -35.37 -50.41 -13.70
C VAL A 9 -34.00 -49.87 -14.15
N VAL A 10 -33.89 -49.55 -15.44
CA VAL A 10 -32.69 -48.95 -16.06
C VAL A 10 -32.43 -47.54 -15.54
N TRP A 11 -33.48 -46.77 -15.26
CA TRP A 11 -33.35 -45.41 -14.69
C TRP A 11 -32.83 -45.41 -13.25
N LEU A 12 -33.24 -46.37 -12.41
CA LEU A 12 -32.78 -46.45 -11.01
C LEU A 12 -31.32 -46.89 -10.89
N ALA A 13 -30.84 -47.71 -11.83
CA ALA A 13 -29.44 -48.13 -11.87
C ALA A 13 -28.50 -47.04 -12.43
N ASN A 14 -29.01 -46.16 -13.29
CA ASN A 14 -28.24 -45.05 -13.87
C ASN A 14 -28.09 -43.84 -12.92
N ASP A 15 -28.83 -43.81 -11.81
CA ASP A 15 -28.78 -42.72 -10.82
C ASP A 15 -27.81 -43.00 -9.65
N THR A 16 -27.25 -44.22 -9.53
CA THR A 16 -26.42 -44.63 -8.39
C THR A 16 -24.95 -44.92 -8.71
N THR A 17 -24.56 -44.84 -9.98
CA THR A 17 -23.16 -45.03 -10.40
C THR A 17 -22.88 -44.07 -11.54
N ASP A 18 -22.29 -42.92 -11.21
CA ASP A 18 -21.13 -42.34 -11.89
C ASP A 18 -20.89 -40.94 -11.30
N GLU A 19 -20.14 -40.89 -10.20
CA GLU A 19 -19.37 -39.68 -9.91
C GLU A 19 -18.34 -39.50 -11.03
N PRO A 20 -18.32 -38.30 -11.62
CA PRO A 20 -17.11 -37.53 -11.52
C PRO A 20 -17.39 -36.33 -10.62
N GLN A 21 -16.68 -36.27 -9.50
CA GLN A 21 -16.37 -35.03 -8.81
C GLN A 21 -15.67 -34.07 -9.79
N ASN A 22 -16.44 -33.36 -10.61
CA ASN A 22 -15.92 -32.26 -11.40
C ASN A 22 -17.02 -31.27 -11.77
N GLY A 23 -17.71 -30.79 -10.74
CA GLY A 23 -18.67 -29.67 -10.82
C GLY A 23 -18.25 -28.47 -9.98
N GLU A 24 -17.08 -28.51 -9.33
CA GLU A 24 -16.51 -27.37 -8.59
C GLU A 24 -15.90 -26.29 -9.50
N ASP A 25 -15.85 -26.51 -10.81
CA ASP A 25 -15.32 -25.58 -11.80
C ASP A 25 -16.40 -24.72 -12.48
N LYS A 26 -17.56 -24.51 -11.85
CA LYS A 26 -18.25 -23.24 -12.03
C LYS A 26 -17.39 -22.19 -11.34
N ILE A 27 -16.45 -21.61 -12.09
CA ILE A 27 -15.65 -20.40 -11.80
C ILE A 27 -16.35 -19.59 -10.71
N ASN A 28 -16.06 -19.87 -9.44
CA ASN A 28 -16.73 -19.19 -8.36
C ASN A 28 -16.18 -17.76 -8.41
N PRO A 29 -16.96 -16.74 -8.83
CA PRO A 29 -16.43 -15.38 -8.89
C PRO A 29 -15.90 -14.98 -7.51
N PHE A 30 -16.52 -15.50 -6.45
CA PHE A 30 -16.12 -15.34 -5.06
C PHE A 30 -14.73 -15.92 -4.71
N SER A 31 -14.29 -17.05 -5.30
CA SER A 31 -12.95 -17.60 -5.01
C SER A 31 -11.87 -16.71 -5.63
N ASN A 32 -12.03 -16.32 -6.90
CA ASN A 32 -11.14 -15.40 -7.60
C ASN A 32 -11.05 -14.03 -6.91
N ILE A 33 -12.18 -13.51 -6.42
CA ILE A 33 -12.24 -12.25 -5.67
C ILE A 33 -11.53 -12.41 -4.32
N THR A 34 -11.75 -13.51 -3.60
CA THR A 34 -11.15 -13.74 -2.27
C THR A 34 -9.64 -13.98 -2.36
N ILE A 35 -9.16 -14.75 -3.34
CA ILE A 35 -7.74 -14.98 -3.62
C ILE A 35 -7.05 -13.66 -4.00
N ARG A 36 -7.65 -12.88 -4.90
CA ARG A 36 -7.14 -11.55 -5.31
C ARG A 36 -7.09 -10.57 -4.12
N ARG A 37 -8.12 -10.57 -3.27
CA ARG A 37 -8.17 -9.76 -2.04
C ARG A 37 -7.09 -10.16 -1.03
N GLY A 38 -6.82 -11.45 -0.89
CA GLY A 38 -5.74 -11.97 -0.04
C GLY A 38 -4.36 -11.50 -0.51
N PHE A 39 -4.13 -11.53 -1.82
CA PHE A 39 -2.91 -11.01 -2.43
C PHE A 39 -2.75 -9.50 -2.19
N ILE A 40 -3.80 -8.72 -2.43
CA ILE A 40 -3.79 -7.26 -2.21
C ILE A 40 -3.51 -6.91 -0.75
N ARG A 41 -4.17 -7.58 0.22
CA ARG A 41 -3.91 -7.34 1.65
C ARG A 41 -2.45 -7.60 2.01
N LYS A 42 -1.85 -8.65 1.45
CA LYS A 42 -0.45 -9.01 1.69
C LYS A 42 0.50 -7.93 1.15
N VAL A 43 0.21 -7.37 -0.02
CA VAL A 43 1.00 -6.27 -0.61
C VAL A 43 0.88 -4.99 0.23
N PHE A 44 -0.32 -4.60 0.65
CA PHE A 44 -0.50 -3.40 1.50
C PHE A 44 0.26 -3.53 2.82
N PHE A 45 0.21 -4.69 3.47
CA PHE A 45 0.96 -4.93 4.70
C PHE A 45 2.47 -4.76 4.51
N ILE A 46 3.00 -5.27 3.39
CA ILE A 46 4.42 -5.13 3.02
C ILE A 46 4.78 -3.67 2.77
N LEU A 47 3.94 -2.91 2.06
CA LEU A 47 4.15 -1.49 1.79
C LEU A 47 4.15 -0.65 3.07
N THR A 48 3.29 -0.96 4.03
CA THR A 48 3.29 -0.27 5.34
C THR A 48 4.57 -0.55 6.10
N PHE A 49 5.02 -1.80 6.11
CA PHE A 49 6.27 -2.19 6.77
C PHE A 49 7.49 -1.50 6.11
N GLN A 50 7.50 -1.49 4.78
CA GLN A 50 8.48 -0.81 3.94
C GLN A 50 8.60 0.68 4.30
N LEU A 51 7.46 1.36 4.44
CA LEU A 51 7.42 2.77 4.84
C LEU A 51 7.83 2.98 6.30
N MET A 52 7.48 2.08 7.22
CA MET A 52 7.99 2.18 8.60
C MET A 52 9.52 2.11 8.66
N ILE A 53 10.13 1.27 7.82
CA ILE A 53 11.59 1.18 7.72
C ILE A 53 12.18 2.48 7.21
N THR A 54 11.64 3.09 6.15
CA THR A 54 12.17 4.37 5.66
C THR A 54 12.09 5.47 6.71
N LEU A 55 10.96 5.58 7.41
CA LEU A 55 10.81 6.52 8.52
C LEU A 55 11.83 6.25 9.63
N GLY A 56 12.03 4.98 9.99
CA GLY A 56 13.02 4.57 10.98
C GLY A 56 14.45 4.95 10.59
N VAL A 57 14.84 4.72 9.33
CA VAL A 57 16.14 5.14 8.80
C VAL A 57 16.30 6.65 8.87
N ILE A 58 15.31 7.42 8.43
CA ILE A 58 15.42 8.89 8.46
C ILE A 58 15.53 9.40 9.91
N CYS A 59 14.71 8.89 10.83
CA CYS A 59 14.82 9.20 12.25
C CYS A 59 16.21 8.87 12.80
N LEU A 60 16.78 7.72 12.43
CA LEU A 60 18.13 7.32 12.84
C LEU A 60 19.19 8.33 12.36
N PHE A 61 19.10 8.81 11.11
CA PHE A 61 20.01 9.84 10.58
C PHE A 61 19.87 11.19 11.29
N ILE A 62 18.66 11.57 11.71
CA ILE A 62 18.41 12.83 12.42
C ILE A 62 18.88 12.78 13.87
N PHE A 63 18.55 11.71 14.61
CA PHE A 63 18.85 11.58 16.04
C PHE A 63 20.30 11.15 16.30
N CYS A 64 20.92 10.40 15.39
CA CYS A 64 22.29 9.93 15.53
C CYS A 64 23.29 10.98 15.03
N ILE A 65 23.76 11.85 15.93
CA ILE A 65 24.77 12.89 15.67
C ILE A 65 26.02 12.36 14.94
N PRO A 66 26.66 11.22 15.33
CA PRO A 66 27.86 10.76 14.61
C PRO A 66 27.55 10.33 13.17
N LEU A 67 26.37 9.76 12.91
CA LEU A 67 25.96 9.39 11.55
C LEU A 67 25.70 10.64 10.70
N LYS A 68 25.02 11.63 11.28
CA LYS A 68 24.81 12.95 10.68
C LYS A 68 26.13 13.58 10.25
N THR A 69 27.11 13.63 11.15
CA THR A 69 28.43 14.21 10.86
C THR A 69 29.19 13.42 9.79
N TRP A 70 29.10 12.08 9.81
CA TRP A 70 29.76 11.24 8.81
C TRP A 70 29.25 11.49 7.39
N VAL A 71 27.93 11.66 7.23
CA VAL A 71 27.30 11.97 5.94
C VAL A 71 27.70 13.35 5.43
N LEU A 72 27.75 14.36 6.31
CA LEU A 72 28.19 15.70 5.95
C LEU A 72 29.68 15.74 5.53
N LEU A 73 30.52 14.91 6.16
CA LEU A 73 31.93 14.80 5.82
C LEU A 73 32.17 14.01 4.52
N ASN A 74 31.26 13.11 4.14
CA ASN A 74 31.38 12.27 2.96
C ASN A 74 30.25 12.55 1.96
N PRO A 75 30.22 13.74 1.31
CA PRO A 75 29.17 14.09 0.36
C PRO A 75 29.09 13.12 -0.83
N TRP A 76 30.22 12.48 -1.17
CA TRP A 76 30.30 11.42 -2.18
C TRP A 76 29.29 10.29 -1.96
N PHE A 77 28.96 9.97 -0.70
CA PHE A 77 27.97 8.95 -0.36
C PHE A 77 26.57 9.35 -0.84
N THR A 78 26.13 10.59 -0.56
CA THR A 78 24.83 11.10 -0.99
C THR A 78 24.76 11.25 -2.50
N TYR A 79 25.83 11.73 -3.14
CA TYR A 79 25.89 11.83 -4.60
C TYR A 79 25.91 10.46 -5.29
N ALA A 80 26.49 9.43 -4.67
CA ALA A 80 26.47 8.07 -5.20
C ALA A 80 25.10 7.39 -5.04
N LEU A 81 24.33 7.72 -4.00
CA LEU A 81 22.98 7.16 -3.79
C LEU A 81 21.97 7.65 -4.85
N PHE A 82 22.12 8.87 -5.36
CA PHE A 82 21.26 9.41 -6.42
C PHE A 82 21.20 8.55 -7.70
N PRO A 83 22.33 8.25 -8.39
CA PRO A 83 22.32 7.42 -9.57
C PRO A 83 21.93 5.97 -9.27
N VAL A 84 22.26 5.45 -8.08
CA VAL A 84 21.80 4.10 -7.66
C VAL A 84 20.28 4.04 -7.58
N LEU A 85 19.64 5.04 -6.97
CA LEU A 85 18.18 5.12 -6.90
C LEU A 85 17.58 5.25 -8.31
N LEU A 86 18.18 6.07 -9.17
CA LEU A 86 17.74 6.26 -10.55
C LEU A 86 17.78 4.94 -11.35
N VAL A 87 18.89 4.20 -11.26
CA VAL A 87 19.04 2.89 -11.91
C VAL A 87 18.02 1.88 -11.36
N LEU A 88 17.77 1.87 -10.04
CA LEU A 88 16.75 1.01 -9.45
C LEU A 88 15.34 1.34 -9.96
N ILE A 89 14.99 2.62 -10.10
CA ILE A 89 13.70 3.05 -10.67
C ILE A 89 13.57 2.59 -12.12
N ILE A 90 14.61 2.80 -12.94
CA ILE A 90 14.61 2.36 -14.35
C ILE A 90 14.48 0.84 -14.42
N THR A 91 15.20 0.10 -13.59
CA THR A 91 15.13 -1.37 -13.56
C THR A 91 13.73 -1.85 -13.19
N LEU A 92 13.11 -1.27 -12.15
CA LEU A 92 11.74 -1.63 -11.76
C LEU A 92 10.68 -1.22 -12.79
N SER A 93 10.91 -0.13 -13.53
CA SER A 93 9.99 0.37 -14.55
C SER A 93 10.11 -0.39 -15.88
N CYS A 94 11.34 -0.68 -16.34
CA CYS A 94 11.61 -1.32 -17.62
C CYS A 94 11.59 -2.86 -17.55
N CYS A 95 11.90 -3.46 -16.39
CA CYS A 95 11.84 -4.91 -16.23
C CYS A 95 10.48 -5.34 -15.67
N GLU A 96 9.50 -5.48 -16.56
CA GLU A 96 8.19 -6.06 -16.26
C GLU A 96 8.30 -7.52 -15.78
N ASP A 97 9.31 -8.25 -16.23
CA ASP A 97 9.62 -9.61 -15.78
C ASP A 97 10.07 -9.67 -14.31
N ALA A 98 10.74 -8.62 -13.80
CA ALA A 98 11.09 -8.50 -12.38
C ALA A 98 9.84 -8.21 -11.53
N ARG A 99 8.82 -7.58 -12.11
CA ARG A 99 7.52 -7.32 -11.47
C ARG A 99 6.61 -8.56 -11.45
N HIS A 100 6.69 -9.42 -12.47
CA HIS A 100 5.77 -10.54 -12.64
C HIS A 100 6.23 -11.86 -11.99
N LYS A 101 7.52 -11.99 -11.65
CA LYS A 101 8.02 -13.12 -10.83
C LYS A 101 7.79 -12.86 -9.33
N VAL A 102 6.62 -13.29 -8.86
CA VAL A 102 6.36 -13.47 -7.43
C VAL A 102 7.13 -14.73 -7.02
N PRO A 103 8.17 -14.68 -6.14
CA PRO A 103 8.37 -13.70 -5.05
C PRO A 103 9.57 -12.74 -5.18
N GLU A 104 10.38 -12.80 -6.24
CA GLU A 104 11.63 -12.02 -6.36
C GLU A 104 11.41 -10.49 -6.40
N ASN A 105 10.27 -10.02 -6.92
CA ASN A 105 9.90 -8.60 -6.94
C ASN A 105 9.95 -7.92 -5.56
N PHE A 106 9.55 -8.64 -4.48
CA PHE A 106 9.52 -8.06 -3.14
C PHE A 106 10.92 -7.74 -2.61
N PHE A 107 11.93 -8.52 -3.01
CA PHE A 107 13.30 -8.28 -2.60
C PHE A 107 13.89 -7.03 -3.28
N PHE A 108 13.62 -6.86 -4.58
CA PHE A 108 14.01 -5.65 -5.31
C PHE A 108 13.32 -4.40 -4.76
N LEU A 109 12.02 -4.48 -4.47
CA LEU A 109 11.28 -3.40 -3.80
C LEU A 109 11.88 -3.05 -2.44
N PHE A 110 12.27 -4.05 -1.64
CA PHE A 110 12.89 -3.82 -0.35
C PHE A 110 14.25 -3.12 -0.46
N ILE A 111 15.10 -3.55 -1.40
CA ILE A 111 16.39 -2.88 -1.66
C ILE A 111 16.16 -1.45 -2.13
N PHE A 112 15.23 -1.24 -3.06
CA PHE A 112 14.85 0.10 -3.52
C PHE A 112 14.44 1.00 -2.36
N THR A 113 13.61 0.48 -1.47
CA THR A 113 13.18 1.18 -0.25
C THR A 113 14.33 1.56 0.65
N LEU A 114 15.25 0.63 0.86
CA LEU A 114 16.37 0.86 1.75
C LEU A 114 17.30 1.92 1.15
N ALA A 115 17.55 1.86 -0.16
CA ALA A 115 18.29 2.89 -0.89
C ALA A 115 17.60 4.26 -0.84
N GLU A 116 16.27 4.29 -1.04
CA GLU A 116 15.45 5.50 -0.94
C GLU A 116 15.50 6.08 0.48
N GLY A 117 15.32 5.24 1.51
CA GLY A 117 15.38 5.65 2.91
C GLY A 117 16.75 6.17 3.32
N LEU A 118 17.84 5.56 2.82
CA LEU A 118 19.20 6.06 3.01
C LEU A 118 19.43 7.40 2.32
N LEU A 119 18.91 7.58 1.10
CA LEU A 119 19.01 8.85 0.37
C LEU A 119 18.22 9.94 1.11
N LEU A 120 16.96 9.68 1.47
CA LEU A 120 16.11 10.61 2.23
C LEU A 120 16.73 10.93 3.59
N GLY A 121 17.29 9.93 4.29
CA GLY A 121 18.02 10.11 5.54
C GLY A 121 19.25 11.01 5.35
N ALA A 122 20.05 10.76 4.32
CA ALA A 122 21.22 11.58 4.02
C ALA A 122 20.85 13.03 3.64
N VAL A 123 19.75 13.22 2.88
CA VAL A 123 19.24 14.54 2.51
C VAL A 123 18.65 15.28 3.71
N SER A 124 17.99 14.57 4.63
CA SER A 124 17.36 15.14 5.82
C SER A 124 18.35 15.90 6.72
N VAL A 125 19.62 15.49 6.70
CA VAL A 125 20.71 16.10 7.46
C VAL A 125 21.00 17.54 7.05
N PHE A 126 20.69 17.93 5.81
CA PHE A 126 20.84 19.29 5.30
C PHE A 126 19.69 20.22 5.69
N TYR A 127 18.59 19.67 6.18
CA TYR A 127 17.42 20.42 6.66
C TYR A 127 17.42 20.51 8.19
N GLN A 128 16.63 21.43 8.74
CA GLN A 128 16.46 21.53 10.18
C GLN A 128 15.66 20.33 10.73
N ALA A 129 16.16 19.71 11.81
CA ALA A 129 15.57 18.51 12.38
C ALA A 129 14.10 18.70 12.80
N GLU A 130 13.74 19.90 13.26
CA GLU A 130 12.38 20.23 13.66
C GLU A 130 11.42 20.19 12.47
N GLU A 131 11.74 20.89 11.38
CA GLU A 131 10.94 20.91 10.15
C GLU A 131 10.76 19.51 9.56
N VAL A 132 11.85 18.73 9.55
CA VAL A 132 11.84 17.37 9.01
C VAL A 132 11.01 16.43 9.88
N MET A 133 11.09 16.55 11.21
CA MET A 133 10.32 15.71 12.13
C MET A 133 8.81 15.92 11.99
N TRP A 134 8.35 17.16 11.81
CA TRP A 134 6.95 17.46 11.53
C TRP A 134 6.48 16.89 10.19
N ALA A 135 7.30 17.04 9.14
CA ALA A 135 7.00 16.49 7.82
C ALA A 135 6.86 14.96 7.86
N ILE A 136 7.84 14.27 8.46
CA ILE A 136 7.88 12.81 8.59
C ILE A 136 6.75 12.31 9.47
N GLY A 137 6.47 12.98 10.59
CA GLY A 137 5.36 12.64 11.48
C GLY A 137 4.01 12.75 10.78
N GLY A 138 3.82 13.80 9.96
CA GLY A 138 2.63 13.98 9.12
C GLY A 138 2.49 12.88 8.08
N THR A 139 3.55 12.58 7.32
CA THR A 139 3.54 11.51 6.31
C THR A 139 3.27 10.15 6.95
N ALA A 140 3.88 9.85 8.11
CA ALA A 140 3.65 8.61 8.85
C ALA A 140 2.18 8.45 9.26
N LEU A 141 1.59 9.50 9.85
CA LEU A 141 0.20 9.50 10.27
C LEU A 141 -0.75 9.25 9.08
N VAL A 142 -0.51 9.93 7.97
CA VAL A 142 -1.30 9.81 6.73
C VAL A 142 -1.18 8.40 6.15
N THR A 143 0.03 7.88 5.99
CA THR A 143 0.19 6.54 5.43
C THR A 143 -0.37 5.46 6.34
N TRP A 144 -0.27 5.63 7.67
CA TRP A 144 -0.81 4.68 8.62
C TRP A 144 -2.34 4.69 8.64
N GLY A 145 -2.98 5.86 8.60
CA GLY A 145 -4.44 5.92 8.46
C GLY A 145 -4.93 5.37 7.11
N LEU A 146 -4.21 5.59 6.01
CA LEU A 146 -4.57 5.05 4.69
C LEU A 146 -4.41 3.53 4.68
N THR A 147 -3.37 3.03 5.34
CA THR A 147 -3.17 1.59 5.54
C THR A 147 -4.32 1.00 6.33
N LEU A 148 -4.66 1.57 7.50
CA LEU A 148 -5.74 1.06 8.34
C LEU A 148 -7.07 1.07 7.59
N PHE A 149 -7.35 2.13 6.84
CA PHE A 149 -8.52 2.22 5.97
C PHE A 149 -8.51 1.15 4.85
N ALA A 150 -7.37 0.95 4.17
CA ALA A 150 -7.21 -0.08 3.15
C ALA A 150 -7.36 -1.50 3.71
N LEU A 151 -6.97 -1.74 4.97
CA LEU A 151 -7.11 -3.02 5.66
C LEU A 151 -8.52 -3.25 6.24
N GLN A 152 -9.13 -2.18 6.77
CA GLN A 152 -10.48 -2.21 7.36
C GLN A 152 -11.56 -2.37 6.30
N THR A 153 -11.31 -1.93 5.07
CA THR A 153 -12.25 -2.18 3.98
C THR A 153 -12.13 -3.58 3.44
N LYS A 154 -12.66 -4.45 4.29
CA LYS A 154 -13.25 -5.70 3.87
C LYS A 154 -14.57 -5.34 3.21
N ILE A 155 -14.55 -5.34 1.87
CA ILE A 155 -15.74 -5.45 0.99
C ILE A 155 -16.35 -4.08 0.62
N ASP A 156 -16.27 -3.78 -0.69
CA ASP A 156 -16.89 -2.70 -1.48
C ASP A 156 -16.41 -1.25 -1.32
N PHE A 157 -15.28 -0.95 -1.99
CA PHE A 157 -14.90 0.40 -2.44
C PHE A 157 -15.21 0.64 -3.92
N THR A 158 -16.37 0.21 -4.39
CA THR A 158 -16.86 0.64 -5.72
C THR A 158 -17.68 1.93 -5.64
N SER A 159 -17.89 2.48 -4.43
CA SER A 159 -18.67 3.71 -4.25
C SER A 159 -17.76 4.88 -3.89
N PHE A 160 -17.97 5.99 -4.60
CA PHE A 160 -17.42 7.34 -4.38
C PHE A 160 -17.42 7.72 -2.87
N SER A 161 -18.40 7.23 -2.11
CA SER A 161 -18.58 7.41 -0.66
C SER A 161 -17.41 6.91 0.22
N GLY A 162 -16.75 5.80 -0.15
CA GLY A 162 -15.66 5.25 0.68
C GLY A 162 -14.43 6.14 0.66
N ILE A 163 -14.00 6.56 -0.52
CA ILE A 163 -12.84 7.45 -0.72
C ILE A 163 -13.03 8.76 0.04
N THR A 164 -14.24 9.34 0.00
CA THR A 164 -14.55 10.58 0.72
C THR A 164 -14.41 10.42 2.24
N TRP A 165 -14.82 9.28 2.80
CA TRP A 165 -14.64 9.00 4.23
C TRP A 165 -13.17 8.81 4.62
N ALA A 166 -12.37 8.16 3.78
CA ALA A 166 -10.92 8.07 3.98
C ALA A 166 -10.27 9.46 4.02
N LEU A 167 -10.59 10.27 3.01
CA LEU A 167 -10.05 11.62 2.86
C LEU A 167 -10.52 12.53 4.00
N PHE A 168 -11.73 12.34 4.51
CA PHE A 168 -12.23 13.06 5.67
C PHE A 168 -11.47 12.71 6.96
N VAL A 169 -11.23 11.42 7.22
CA VAL A 169 -10.43 10.96 8.37
C VAL A 169 -8.97 11.43 8.24
N MET A 170 -8.40 11.41 7.03
CA MET A 170 -7.07 11.95 6.73
C MET A 170 -6.97 13.44 7.04
N LEU A 171 -7.95 14.23 6.58
CA LEU A 171 -8.02 15.65 6.90
C LEU A 171 -8.07 15.85 8.41
N LEU A 172 -8.97 15.18 9.14
CA LEU A 172 -9.05 15.33 10.59
C LEU A 172 -7.74 15.01 11.32
N LEU A 173 -7.07 13.93 10.94
CA LEU A 173 -5.77 13.54 11.48
C LEU A 173 -4.71 14.63 11.23
N TYR A 174 -4.67 15.18 10.01
CA TYR A 174 -3.73 16.24 9.63
C TYR A 174 -4.09 17.59 10.28
N GLY A 175 -5.38 17.90 10.43
CA GLY A 175 -5.88 19.08 11.14
C GLY A 175 -5.53 19.09 12.62
N THR A 176 -5.43 17.90 13.24
CA THR A 176 -5.02 17.76 14.64
C THR A 176 -3.54 18.11 14.84
N LEU A 177 -2.66 17.79 13.88
CA LEU A 177 -1.26 18.23 13.89
C LEU A 177 -1.13 19.76 13.74
N TYR A 178 -2.02 20.40 12.96
CA TYR A 178 -2.01 21.84 12.73
C TYR A 178 -2.57 22.69 13.87
N ILE A 179 -3.26 22.10 14.85
CA ILE A 179 -3.65 22.81 16.07
C ILE A 179 -2.40 23.28 16.84
N PHE A 180 -1.28 22.55 16.72
CA PHE A 180 -0.01 22.86 17.38
C PHE A 180 0.89 23.84 16.60
N MET A 181 0.68 24.03 15.29
CA MET A 181 1.50 24.91 14.43
C MET A 181 0.64 26.03 13.78
N PRO A 182 0.67 27.28 14.27
CA PRO A 182 -0.22 28.34 13.84
C PRO A 182 0.29 29.07 12.58
N PHE A 183 0.31 28.39 11.43
CA PHE A 183 0.55 29.05 10.14
C PHE A 183 -0.78 29.44 9.46
N TYR A 184 -0.95 30.75 9.21
CA TYR A 184 -2.19 31.35 8.71
C TYR A 184 -2.63 30.81 7.33
N TRP A 185 -1.70 30.73 6.36
CA TRP A 185 -2.00 30.30 4.99
C TRP A 185 -2.42 28.83 4.90
N LEU A 186 -1.84 27.97 5.74
CA LEU A 186 -2.14 26.54 5.78
C LEU A 186 -3.53 26.26 6.36
N ARG A 187 -3.99 27.04 7.35
CA ARG A 187 -5.38 26.95 7.87
C ARG A 187 -6.42 27.26 6.80
N LEU A 188 -6.16 28.26 5.96
CA LEU A 188 -7.09 28.66 4.91
C LEU A 188 -7.25 27.54 3.86
N ILE A 189 -6.14 26.95 3.42
CA ILE A 189 -6.13 25.85 2.45
C ILE A 189 -6.79 24.59 3.05
N TYR A 190 -6.49 24.28 4.31
CA TYR A 190 -7.08 23.16 5.03
C TYR A 190 -8.61 23.30 5.17
N ALA A 191 -9.09 24.49 5.55
CA ALA A 191 -10.52 24.77 5.64
C ALA A 191 -11.21 24.65 4.27
N ALA A 192 -10.56 25.13 3.19
CA ALA A 192 -11.09 25.01 1.83
C ALA A 192 -11.17 23.53 1.37
N LEU A 193 -10.14 22.73 1.64
CA LEU A 193 -10.12 21.29 1.33
C LEU A 193 -11.20 20.51 2.09
N GLY A 194 -11.36 20.78 3.39
CA GLY A 194 -12.41 20.14 4.20
C GLY A 194 -13.81 20.51 3.75
N THR A 195 -14.03 21.76 3.35
CA THR A 195 -15.31 22.22 2.80
C THR A 195 -15.62 21.55 1.46
N LEU A 196 -14.62 21.43 0.58
CA LEU A 196 -14.76 20.76 -0.71
C LEU A 196 -15.09 19.27 -0.52
N LEU A 197 -14.37 18.57 0.38
CA LEU A 197 -14.63 17.17 0.68
C LEU A 197 -16.01 16.93 1.30
N PHE A 198 -16.47 17.83 2.18
CA PHE A 198 -17.82 17.76 2.73
C PHE A 198 -18.88 17.98 1.64
N SER A 199 -18.66 18.92 0.72
CA SER A 199 -19.56 19.15 -0.43
C SER A 199 -19.64 17.95 -1.36
N VAL A 200 -18.51 17.28 -1.63
CA VAL A 200 -18.44 16.09 -2.50
C VAL A 200 -19.04 14.86 -1.81
N GLY A 201 -18.99 14.79 -0.47
CA GLY A 201 -19.67 13.74 0.30
C GLY A 201 -21.18 13.95 0.48
N LEU A 202 -21.67 15.18 0.29
CA LEU A 202 -23.09 15.53 0.35
C LEU A 202 -23.80 15.43 -1.01
N CYS A 203 -23.06 15.48 -2.13
CA CYS A 203 -23.56 15.20 -3.48
C CYS A 203 -23.62 13.69 -3.74
#